data_AF-A0A7S1YJ09-F1
#
_entry.id   AF-A0A7S1YJ09-F1
#
_cell.length_a   1.000
_cell.length_b   1.000
_cell.length_c   1.000
_cell.angle_alpha   90.00
_cell.angle_beta   90.00
_cell.angle_gamma   90.00
#
_symmetry.space_group_name_H-M   'P 1'
#
loop_
_entity.id
_entity.type
_entity.pdbx_description
1 polymer ?
#
loop_
_entity_poly.entity_id
_entity_poly.type
_entity_poly.pdbx_seq_one_letter_code
_entity_poly.pdbx_strand_id
1 'polypeptide(L)'
;IQSPEANCFYGFQIAVENIHSETYSLLIDTYIKDLTEKQHLLNAIETVECVQRKANWALQWCDPSLSSFAERCVAFAAVEGIFFSGSFCAIFWLKKRGLM
;
A
#
# COMPACT_ATOMS: atom_id res chain seq x y z
N ILE A 1 16.61 4.80 -13.24
CA ILE A 1 17.38 3.54 -13.26
C ILE A 1 17.60 3.18 -14.73
N GLN A 2 18.78 2.66 -15.10
CA GLN A 2 19.10 2.39 -16.52
C GLN A 2 19.34 0.89 -16.81
N SER A 3 19.41 0.03 -15.79
CA SER A 3 19.56 -1.42 -15.98
C SER A 3 18.26 -2.01 -16.56
N PRO A 4 18.35 -2.81 -17.65
CA PRO A 4 17.18 -3.46 -18.24
C PRO A 4 16.54 -4.47 -17.28
N GLU A 5 17.34 -5.19 -16.49
CA GLU A 5 16.85 -6.14 -15.49
C GLU A 5 15.99 -5.44 -14.42
N ALA A 6 16.48 -4.30 -13.92
CA ALA A 6 15.73 -3.51 -12.96
C ALA A 6 14.43 -2.96 -13.57
N ASN A 7 14.45 -2.53 -14.85
CA ASN A 7 13.25 -2.07 -15.54
C ASN A 7 12.23 -3.19 -15.72
N CYS A 8 12.66 -4.42 -16.04
CA CYS A 8 11.78 -5.58 -16.09
C CYS A 8 11.15 -5.86 -14.72
N PHE A 9 11.94 -5.81 -13.65
CA PHE A 9 11.44 -5.99 -12.28
C PHE A 9 10.37 -4.95 -11.92
N TYR A 10 10.68 -3.65 -12.07
CA TYR A 10 9.73 -2.60 -11.73
C TYR A 10 8.49 -2.58 -12.63
N GLY A 11 8.64 -2.94 -13.92
CA GLY A 11 7.50 -3.10 -14.82
C GLY A 11 6.53 -4.17 -14.34
N PHE A 12 7.05 -5.30 -13.88
CA PHE A 12 6.21 -6.36 -13.30
C PHE A 12 5.65 -5.97 -11.93
N GLN A 13 6.44 -5.31 -11.09
CA GLN A 13 5.96 -4.80 -9.80
C GLN A 13 4.74 -3.89 -9.96
N ILE A 14 4.78 -2.96 -10.92
CA ILE A 14 3.63 -2.07 -11.22
C ILE A 14 2.38 -2.88 -11.60
N ALA A 15 2.54 -3.93 -12.42
CA ALA A 15 1.43 -4.79 -12.79
C ALA A 15 0.83 -5.53 -11.58
N VAL A 16 1.69 -6.05 -10.69
CA VAL A 16 1.27 -6.73 -9.46
C VAL A 16 0.57 -5.76 -8.49
N GLU A 17 1.05 -4.53 -8.34
CA GLU A 17 0.38 -3.53 -7.49
C GLU A 17 -1.02 -3.15 -7.99
N ASN A 18 -1.25 -3.15 -9.30
CA ASN A 18 -2.60 -2.97 -9.84
C ASN A 18 -3.53 -4.14 -9.46
N ILE A 19 -3.02 -5.38 -9.49
CA ILE A 19 -3.77 -6.57 -9.05
C ILE A 19 -4.05 -6.50 -7.54
N HIS A 20 -3.11 -6.02 -6.73
CA HIS A 20 -3.32 -5.79 -5.31
C HIS A 20 -4.45 -4.79 -5.07
N SER A 21 -4.45 -3.66 -5.79
CA SER A 21 -5.50 -2.65 -5.70
C SER A 21 -6.88 -3.20 -6.03
N GLU A 22 -7.01 -4.00 -7.10
CA GLU A 22 -8.25 -4.68 -7.46
C GLU A 22 -8.69 -5.66 -6.38
N THR A 23 -7.76 -6.48 -5.87
CA THR A 23 -8.01 -7.48 -4.83
C THR A 23 -8.59 -6.83 -3.58
N TYR A 24 -7.95 -5.77 -3.07
CA TYR A 24 -8.44 -5.08 -1.86
C TYR A 24 -9.76 -4.35 -2.09
N SER A 25 -9.96 -3.74 -3.26
CA SER A 25 -11.23 -3.12 -3.62
C SER A 25 -12.37 -4.14 -3.64
N LEU A 26 -12.13 -5.33 -4.20
CA LEU A 26 -13.11 -6.42 -4.21
C LEU A 26 -13.43 -6.94 -2.81
N LEU A 27 -12.42 -7.05 -1.93
CA LEU A 27 -12.64 -7.46 -0.53
C LEU A 27 -13.53 -6.44 0.21
N ILE A 28 -13.26 -5.14 0.05
CA ILE A 28 -14.10 -4.08 0.61
C ILE A 28 -15.52 -4.16 0.04
N ASP A 29 -15.67 -4.28 -1.28
CA ASP A 29 -16.97 -4.38 -1.93
C ASP A 29 -17.79 -5.59 -1.46
N THR A 30 -17.09 -6.71 -1.25
CA THR A 30 -17.69 -7.97 -0.79
C THR A 30 -18.15 -7.90 0.65
N TYR A 31 -17.34 -7.34 1.56
CA TYR A 31 -17.64 -7.38 3.00
C TYR A 31 -18.43 -6.17 3.50
N ILE A 32 -18.26 -4.99 2.89
CA ILE A 32 -18.92 -3.76 3.31
C ILE A 32 -20.14 -3.51 2.43
N LYS A 33 -21.34 -3.65 3.02
CA LYS A 33 -22.61 -3.50 2.30
C LYS A 33 -23.15 -2.08 2.32
N ASP A 34 -22.84 -1.31 3.35
CA ASP A 34 -23.24 0.10 3.41
C ASP A 34 -22.42 0.93 2.41
N LEU A 35 -23.13 1.70 1.58
CA LEU A 35 -22.49 2.46 0.51
C LEU A 35 -21.69 3.66 1.05
N THR A 36 -22.14 4.26 2.15
CA THR A 36 -21.49 5.43 2.75
C THR A 36 -20.16 5.01 3.38
N GLU A 37 -20.16 3.94 4.16
CA GLU A 37 -18.96 3.36 4.76
C GLU A 37 -17.98 2.87 3.68
N LYS A 38 -18.49 2.24 2.61
CA LYS A 38 -17.65 1.83 1.46
C LYS A 38 -16.95 3.03 0.81
N GLN A 39 -17.67 4.11 0.52
CA GLN A 39 -17.08 5.33 -0.03
C GLN A 39 -16.07 5.97 0.93
N HIS A 40 -16.36 5.95 2.23
CA HIS A 40 -15.40 6.40 3.24
C HIS A 40 -14.09 5.60 3.16
N LEU A 41 -14.15 4.27 3.12
CA LEU A 41 -12.97 3.40 3.10
C LEU A 41 -12.19 3.44 1.78
N LEU A 42 -12.87 3.57 0.63
CA LEU A 42 -12.20 3.69 -0.67
C LEU A 42 -11.45 5.02 -0.82
N ASN A 43 -11.84 6.05 -0.09
CA ASN A 43 -11.16 7.35 -0.05
C ASN A 43 -10.26 7.52 1.19
N ALA A 44 -9.75 6.41 1.75
CA ALA A 44 -9.04 6.39 3.04
C ALA A 44 -7.86 7.36 3.17
N ILE A 45 -7.20 7.74 2.07
CA ILE A 45 -6.13 8.76 2.11
C ILE A 45 -6.65 10.11 2.62
N GLU A 46 -7.90 10.46 2.33
CA GLU A 46 -8.53 11.72 2.74
C GLU A 46 -9.39 11.55 4.00
N THR A 47 -9.95 10.37 4.21
CA THR A 47 -11.00 10.13 5.21
C THR A 47 -10.53 9.40 6.46
N VAL A 48 -9.41 8.67 6.41
CA VAL A 48 -8.87 7.87 7.51
C VAL A 48 -7.52 8.44 7.95
N GLU A 49 -7.49 9.08 9.13
CA GLU A 49 -6.32 9.83 9.62
C GLU A 49 -5.03 9.00 9.64
N CYS A 50 -5.08 7.74 10.08
CA CYS A 50 -3.87 6.91 10.15
C CYS A 50 -3.30 6.56 8.76
N VAL A 51 -4.17 6.47 7.74
CA VAL A 51 -3.77 6.25 6.34
C VAL A 51 -3.21 7.56 5.77
N GLN A 52 -3.89 8.68 6.01
CA GLN A 52 -3.42 10.01 5.60
C GLN A 52 -2.01 10.31 6.11
N ARG A 53 -1.72 10.01 7.38
CA ARG A 53 -0.39 10.22 7.97
C ARG A 53 0.70 9.38 7.28
N LYS A 54 0.40 8.12 6.94
CA LYS A 54 1.32 7.27 6.18
C LYS A 54 1.52 7.78 4.76
N ALA A 55 0.44 8.20 4.09
CA ALA A 55 0.49 8.76 2.74
C ALA A 55 1.34 10.03 2.69
N ASN A 56 1.13 10.97 3.62
CA ASN A 56 1.92 12.20 3.70
C ASN A 56 3.41 11.92 3.95
N TRP A 57 3.74 10.97 4.81
CA TRP A 57 5.13 10.55 5.01
C TRP A 57 5.73 9.99 3.71
N ALA A 58 5.03 9.09 3.03
CA ALA A 58 5.52 8.50 1.78
C ALA A 58 5.71 9.56 0.69
N LEU A 59 4.75 10.49 0.54
CA LEU A 59 4.84 11.59 -0.43
C LEU A 59 6.05 12.49 -0.15
N GLN A 60 6.32 12.82 1.11
CA GLN A 60 7.47 13.66 1.50
C GLN A 60 8.81 12.99 1.14
N TRP A 61 8.98 11.72 1.53
CA TRP A 61 10.28 11.04 1.42
C TRP A 61 10.52 10.38 0.06
N CYS A 62 9.47 10.19 -0.75
CA CYS A 62 9.59 9.73 -2.13
C CYS A 62 9.65 10.89 -3.14
N ASP A 63 9.57 12.15 -2.71
CA ASP A 63 9.68 13.31 -3.59
C ASP A 63 11.14 13.48 -4.08
N PRO A 64 11.39 13.41 -5.40
CA PRO A 64 12.73 13.58 -5.96
C PRO A 64 13.29 15.00 -5.83
N SER A 65 12.46 16.00 -5.55
CA SER A 65 12.88 17.38 -5.30
C SER A 65 13.39 17.59 -3.86
N LEU A 66 12.96 16.74 -2.92
CA LEU A 66 13.29 16.85 -1.50
C LEU A 66 14.33 15.84 -1.01
N SER A 67 14.39 14.66 -1.65
CA SER A 67 15.21 13.54 -1.20
C SER A 67 16.11 13.02 -2.32
N SER A 68 17.30 12.53 -1.99
CA SER A 68 18.20 11.84 -2.92
C SER A 68 17.64 10.49 -3.38
N PHE A 69 18.16 9.92 -4.45
CA PHE A 69 17.72 8.59 -4.92
C PHE A 69 17.87 7.51 -3.85
N ALA A 70 18.98 7.52 -3.09
CA ALA A 70 19.23 6.55 -2.03
C ALA A 70 18.20 6.66 -0.88
N GLU A 71 17.90 7.89 -0.45
CA GLU A 71 16.86 8.14 0.57
C GLU A 71 15.49 7.65 0.09
N ARG A 72 15.14 7.93 -1.16
CA ARG A 72 13.88 7.44 -1.75
C ARG A 72 13.84 5.92 -1.82
N CYS A 73 14.95 5.24 -2.14
CA CYS A 73 15.00 3.78 -2.13
C CYS A 73 14.76 3.20 -0.72
N VAL A 74 15.35 3.80 0.31
CA VAL A 74 15.12 3.39 1.70
C VAL A 74 13.69 3.69 2.14
N ALA A 75 13.15 4.86 1.78
CA ALA A 75 11.78 5.23 2.06
C ALA A 75 10.79 4.28 1.39
N PHE A 76 11.00 3.95 0.10
CA PHE A 76 10.20 2.98 -0.63
C PHE A 76 10.25 1.59 0.02
N ALA A 77 11.44 1.12 0.41
CA ALA A 77 11.57 -0.15 1.12
C ALA A 77 10.83 -0.16 2.48
N ALA A 78 10.79 0.98 3.18
CA ALA A 78 10.02 1.11 4.42
C ALA A 78 8.50 1.11 4.18
N VAL A 79 8.02 1.73 3.10
CA VAL A 79 6.60 1.67 2.69
C VAL A 79 6.19 0.23 2.42
N GLU A 80 6.94 -0.48 1.60
CA GLU A 80 6.60 -1.86 1.20
C GLU A 80 6.79 -2.85 2.36
N GLY A 81 7.88 -2.74 3.11
CA GLY A 81 8.30 -3.75 4.09
C GLY A 81 7.85 -3.49 5.53
N ILE A 82 7.68 -2.23 5.93
CA ILE A 82 7.40 -1.88 7.34
C ILE A 82 5.96 -1.39 7.50
N PHE A 83 5.48 -0.47 6.66
CA PHE A 83 4.19 0.20 6.87
C PHE A 83 2.99 -0.74 6.89
N PHE A 84 3.06 -1.86 6.19
CA PHE A 84 2.00 -2.88 6.11
C PHE A 84 2.30 -4.17 6.87
N SER A 85 3.52 -4.34 7.40
CA SER A 85 3.94 -5.56 8.14
C SER A 85 2.99 -5.94 9.27
N GLY A 86 2.55 -4.96 10.07
CA GLY A 86 1.59 -5.17 11.16
C GLY A 86 0.22 -5.62 10.65
N SER A 87 -0.25 -5.08 9.52
CA SER A 87 -1.52 -5.48 8.90
C SER A 87 -1.47 -6.92 8.42
N PHE A 88 -0.40 -7.31 7.73
CA PHE A 88 -0.22 -8.71 7.32
C PHE A 88 -0.15 -9.65 8.52
N CYS A 89 0.60 -9.28 9.57
CA CYS A 89 0.65 -10.05 10.82
C CYS A 89 -0.75 -10.25 11.43
N ALA A 90 -1.58 -9.21 11.47
CA ALA A 90 -2.94 -9.29 11.99
C ALA A 90 -3.85 -10.22 11.14
N ILE A 91 -3.73 -10.20 9.81
CA ILE A 91 -4.48 -11.11 8.93
C ILE A 91 -4.03 -12.57 9.15
N PHE A 92 -2.72 -12.83 9.23
CA PHE A 92 -2.21 -14.17 9.51
C PHE A 92 -2.60 -14.66 10.91
N TRP A 93 -2.77 -13.75 11.87
CA TRP A 93 -3.31 -14.08 13.18
C TRP A 93 -4.76 -14.57 13.11
N LEU A 94 -5.61 -13.95 12.27
CA LEU A 94 -6.97 -14.45 12.02
C LEU A 94 -6.91 -15.84 11.39
N LYS A 95 -6.08 -16.03 10.35
CA LYS A 95 -5.88 -17.33 9.68
C LYS A 95 -5.54 -18.44 10.68
N LYS A 96 -4.66 -18.17 11.66
CA LYS A 96 -4.26 -19.13 12.70
C LYS A 96 -5.46 -19.62 13.53
N ARG A 97 -6.54 -18.84 13.61
CA ARG A 97 -7.76 -19.15 14.35
C ARG A 97 -8.86 -19.75 13.46
N GLY A 98 -8.58 -20.01 12.19
CA GLY A 98 -9.60 -20.48 11.23
C GLY A 98 -10.66 -19.42 10.92
N LEU A 99 -10.31 -18.15 11.10
CA LEU A 99 -11.11 -16.99 10.73
C LEU A 99 -10.37 -16.29 9.59
N MET A 100 -11.10 -15.64 8.70
CA MET A 100 -10.53 -15.17 7.42
C MET A 100 -9.85 -16.33 6.67
#